data_AF-K9ZGA8-F1
#
_entry.id   AF-K9ZGA8-F1
#
_cell.length_a   1.000
_cell.length_b   1.000
_cell.length_c   1.000
_cell.angle_alpha   90.00
_cell.angle_beta   90.00
_cell.angle_gamma   90.00
#
_symmetry.space_group_name_H-M   'P 1'
#
loop_
_entity.id
_entity.type
_entity.pdbx_description
1 polymer ?
#
loop_
_entity_poly.entity_id
_entity_poly.type
_entity_poly.pdbx_seq_one_letter_code
_entity_poly.pdbx_strand_id
1 'polypeptide(L)' 'MKRCMPLILIGFLLFVAGGDQVLPGALGKASTQTRTAMNNFALNLFPSWRPKTKPYERTEKEIQKLEKK' A
#
# COMPACT_ATOMS: atom_id res chain seq x y z
N MET A 1 1.36 21.40 25.64
CA MET A 1 0.98 20.07 25.09
C MET A 1 0.23 20.15 23.75
N LYS A 2 -0.73 21.07 23.54
CA LYS A 2 -1.55 21.14 22.30
C LYS A 2 -0.78 21.51 21.01
N ARG A 3 0.39 22.14 21.10
CA ARG A 3 1.18 22.59 19.92
C ARG A 3 1.99 21.48 19.22
N CYS A 4 2.26 20.35 19.89
CA CYS A 4 3.05 19.26 19.31
C CYS A 4 2.19 18.21 18.57
N MET A 5 0.88 18.21 18.84
CA MET A 5 -0.11 17.34 18.18
C MET A 5 -0.04 17.37 16.63
N PRO A 6 0.03 18.55 15.98
CA PRO A 6 0.18 18.59 14.52
C PRO A 6 1.53 18.01 14.04
N LEU A 7 2.62 18.19 14.79
CA LEU A 7 3.93 17.64 14.43
C LEU A 7 3.96 16.11 14.50
N ILE A 8 3.30 15.53 15.51
CA ILE A 8 3.16 14.07 15.63
C ILE A 8 2.34 13.52 14.47
N LEU A 9 1.26 14.20 14.10
CA LEU A 9 0.42 13.82 12.95
C LEU A 9 1.22 13.85 11.64
N ILE A 10 1.98 14.92 11.41
CA ILE A 10 2.83 15.07 10.22
C ILE A 10 3.92 13.99 10.20
N GLY A 11 4.60 13.75 11.32
CA GLY A 11 5.61 12.70 11.43
C GLY A 11 5.03 11.31 11.14
N PHE A 12 3.83 11.02 11.64
CA PHE A 12 3.11 9.79 11.33
C PHE A 12 2.77 9.66 9.85
N LEU A 13 2.26 10.72 9.23
CA LEU A 13 1.97 10.74 7.80
C LEU A 13 3.22 10.51 6.96
N LEU A 14 4.36 11.12 7.31
CA LEU A 14 5.64 10.89 6.63
C LEU A 14 6.14 9.45 6.83
N PHE A 15 6.00 8.89 8.03
CA PHE A 15 6.36 7.50 8.32
C PHE A 15 5.54 6.51 7.51
N VAL A 16 4.22 6.72 7.40
CA VAL A 16 3.35 5.90 6.55
C VAL A 16 3.62 6.18 5.07
N ALA A 17 3.91 7.40 4.64
CA ALA A 17 4.08 7.73 3.21
C ALA A 17 5.44 7.28 2.64
N GLY A 18 6.52 7.33 3.43
CA GLY A 18 7.88 7.07 2.92
C GLY A 18 8.83 6.42 3.93
N GLY A 19 8.34 5.94 5.07
CA GLY A 19 9.18 5.40 6.14
C GLY A 19 9.95 4.14 5.75
N ASP A 20 9.46 3.32 4.83
CA ASP A 20 10.19 2.13 4.33
C ASP A 20 11.39 2.47 3.43
N GLN A 21 11.30 3.58 2.70
CA GLN A 21 12.36 4.06 1.81
C GLN A 21 13.46 4.81 2.59
N VAL A 22 13.11 5.38 3.74
CA VAL A 22 14.03 6.17 4.58
C VAL A 22 14.58 5.37 5.77
N LEU A 23 13.80 4.44 6.34
CA LEU A 23 14.18 3.67 7.54
C LEU A 23 14.54 2.22 7.16
N PRO A 24 15.82 1.83 7.26
CA PRO A 24 16.24 0.47 6.98
C PRO A 24 15.82 -0.51 8.09
N GLY A 25 15.66 -1.79 7.73
CA GLY A 25 15.44 -2.89 8.68
C GLY A 25 14.00 -3.05 9.16
N ALA A 26 13.82 -3.33 10.46
CA ALA A 26 12.52 -3.67 11.05
C ALA A 26 11.50 -2.51 11.01
N LEU A 27 11.98 -1.27 11.06
CA LEU A 27 11.15 -0.07 10.98
C LEU A 27 10.53 0.13 9.60
N GLY A 28 11.29 -0.14 8.53
CA GLY A 28 10.75 -0.11 7.17
C GLY A 28 9.69 -1.19 6.96
N LYS A 29 9.91 -2.41 7.46
CA LYS A 29 8.91 -3.49 7.42
C LYS A 29 7.61 -3.12 8.13
N ALA A 30 7.69 -2.45 9.29
CA ALA A 30 6.51 -1.96 10.00
C ALA A 30 5.74 -0.90 9.20
N SER A 31 6.43 0.00 8.47
CA SER A 31 5.79 0.96 7.57
C SER A 31 5.05 0.25 6.43
N THR A 32 5.69 -0.72 5.76
CA THR A 32 5.06 -1.52 4.71
C THR A 32 3.84 -2.30 5.23
N GLN A 33 3.96 -2.95 6.40
CA GLN A 33 2.84 -3.66 7.03
C GLN A 33 1.67 -2.73 7.37
N THR A 34 1.95 -1.52 7.84
CA THR A 34 0.94 -0.50 8.13
C THR A 34 0.19 -0.11 6.86
N ARG A 35 0.89 0.14 5.74
CA ARG A 35 0.25 0.41 4.44
C ARG A 35 -0.63 -0.75 3.98
N THR A 36 -0.15 -1.99 4.11
CA THR A 36 -0.92 -3.18 3.72
C THR A 36 -2.19 -3.32 4.57
N ALA A 37 -2.08 -3.13 5.89
CA ALA A 37 -3.23 -3.18 6.79
C ALA A 37 -4.25 -2.07 6.47
N MET A 38 -3.78 -0.85 6.20
CA MET A 38 -4.63 0.28 5.79
C MET A 38 -5.31 0.02 4.44
N ASN A 39 -4.58 -0.54 3.48
CA ASN A 39 -5.13 -0.91 2.17
C ASN A 39 -6.22 -1.98 2.33
N ASN A 40 -5.95 -3.05 3.09
CA ASN A 40 -6.93 -4.09 3.35
C ASN A 40 -8.15 -3.57 4.11
N PHE A 41 -7.96 -2.65 5.06
CA PHE A 41 -9.05 -1.96 5.73
C PHE A 41 -9.92 -1.16 4.74
N ALA A 42 -9.29 -0.37 3.87
CA ALA A 42 -10.00 0.40 2.84
C ALA A 42 -10.74 -0.49 1.84
N LEU A 43 -10.13 -1.61 1.42
CA LEU A 43 -10.77 -2.60 0.55
C LEU A 43 -11.98 -3.27 1.22
N ASN A 44 -11.92 -3.53 2.53
CA ASN A 44 -13.05 -4.07 3.29
C ASN A 44 -14.18 -3.05 3.49
N LEU A 45 -13.88 -1.75 3.53
CA LEU A 45 -14.90 -0.70 3.55
C LEU A 45 -15.61 -0.55 2.20
N PHE A 46 -14.92 -0.84 1.10
CA PHE A 46 -15.46 -0.72 -0.26
C PHE A 46 -15.28 -2.02 -1.07
N PRO A 47 -15.91 -3.13 -0.66
CA PRO A 47 -15.66 -4.45 -1.25
C PRO A 47 -16.13 -4.58 -2.72
N SER A 48 -17.03 -3.70 -3.15
CA SER A 48 -17.54 -3.63 -4.54
C SER A 48 -16.68 -2.75 -5.45
N TRP A 49 -15.71 -2.01 -4.90
CA TRP A 49 -14.84 -1.17 -5.71
C TRP A 49 -13.89 -2.05 -6.51
N ARG A 50 -14.07 -2.04 -7.83
CA ARG A 50 -13.17 -2.70 -8.78
C ARG A 50 -12.54 -1.62 -9.67
N PRO A 51 -11.23 -1.69 -9.92
CA PRO A 51 -10.60 -0.78 -10.87
C PRO A 51 -11.28 -0.91 -12.23
N LYS A 52 -11.58 0.23 -12.88
CA LYS A 52 -12.20 0.27 -14.22
C LYS A 52 -11.28 -0.32 -15.29
N THR A 53 -9.98 -0.30 -15.04
CA THR A 53 -8.93 -0.84 -15.92
C THR A 53 -8.44 -2.18 -15.40
N LYS A 54 -8.00 -3.06 -16.30
CA LYS A 54 -7.36 -4.34 -15.97
C LYS A 54 -5.84 -4.19 -16.09
N PRO A 55 -5.12 -3.78 -15.02
CA PRO A 55 -3.70 -3.42 -15.12
C PRO A 55 -2.79 -4.57 -15.57
N TYR A 56 -3.17 -5.81 -15.31
CA TYR A 56 -2.37 -7.01 -15.63
C TYR A 56 -2.86 -7.77 -16.87
N GLU A 57 -3.79 -7.20 -17.64
CA GLU A 57 -4.38 -7.90 -18.79
C GLU A 57 -3.34 -8.34 -19.84
N ARG A 58 -2.28 -7.55 -20.02
CA ARG A 58 -1.16 -7.92 -20.88
C ARG A 58 -0.46 -9.18 -20.38
N THR A 59 -0.13 -9.23 -19.09
CA THR A 59 0.60 -10.33 -18.47
C THR A 59 -0.24 -11.61 -18.46
N GLU A 60 -1.53 -11.51 -18.13
CA GLU A 60 -2.44 -12.66 -18.16
C GLU A 60 -2.56 -13.25 -19.58
N LYS A 61 -2.60 -12.40 -20.61
CA LYS A 61 -2.61 -12.85 -22.02
C LYS A 61 -1.32 -13.58 -22.41
N GLU A 62 -0.17 -13.14 -21.90
CA GLU A 62 1.12 -13.79 -22.16
C GLU A 62 1.21 -15.15 -21.43
N ILE A 63 0.76 -15.23 -20.17
CA ILE A 63 0.70 -16.49 -19.41
C ILE A 63 -0.21 -17.51 -20.09
N GLN A 64 -1.42 -17.10 -20.50
CA GLN A 64 -2.35 -17.99 -21.21
C GLN A 64 -1.79 -18.53 -22.54
N LYS A 65 -0.92 -17.77 -23.21
CA LYS A 65 -0.25 -18.22 -24.43
C LYS A 65 0.86 -19.23 -24.13
N LEU A 66 1.54 -19.10 -23.00
CA LEU A 66 2.57 -20.03 -22.56
C LEU A 66 1.97 -21.35 -22.05
N GLU A 67 0.84 -21.31 -21.34
CA GLU A 67 0.16 -22.51 -20.83
C GLU A 67 -0.56 -23.33 -21.91
N LYS A 68 -0.98 -22.70 -23.01
CA LYS A 68 -1.63 -23.37 -24.14
C LYS A 68 -0.65 -24.01 -25.14
N LYS A 69 0.66 -23.90 -24.92
CA LYS A 69 1.71 -24.43 -25.78
C LYS A 69 2.38 -25.62 -25.13
#